data_AF-A0A395J1A4-F1
#
_entry.id   AF-A0A395J1A4-F1
#
_cell.length_a   1.000
_cell.length_b   1.000
_cell.length_c   1.000
_cell.angle_alpha   90.00
_cell.angle_beta   90.00
_cell.angle_gamma   90.00
#
_symmetry.space_group_name_H-M   'P 1'
#
loop_
_entity.id
_entity.type
_entity.pdbx_description
1 polymer ?
#
loop_
_entity_poly.entity_id
_entity_poly.type
_entity_poly.pdbx_seq_one_letter_code
_entity_poly.pdbx_strand_id
1 'polypeptide(L)'
;MTRRRQMSDLREVGVKEAEKTFDRYKKAAEEKTIASNKVIASLKANLATQTALAKETRSLKKTIESQDALVTNLQAQINQLELALSEAQVENKTLSTKLAANRKITASYESANVKVPGSAIKANGGIRMIGSQEAAQAAQAAQLKEDLYSDLTGLIVRGVKREAEEDIYDCIQTGRNGTLHFKLGVEVDSNGDADCRYTPLLDPSRDRPLLELLPDYLVDEIEFPRPQAARFYARITRALTEKPASMGGPVEESDE
;
A
#
# COMPACT_ATOMS: atom_id res chain seq x y z
N MET A 1 -32.23 -30.33 -101.41
CA MET A 1 -32.19 -29.19 -100.45
C MET A 1 -32.09 -29.62 -98.98
N THR A 2 -32.59 -30.80 -98.60
CA THR A 2 -32.70 -31.28 -97.21
C THR A 2 -31.35 -31.51 -96.49
N ARG A 3 -30.33 -32.02 -97.20
CA ARG A 3 -29.02 -32.38 -96.63
C ARG A 3 -28.18 -31.17 -96.17
N ARG A 4 -28.25 -30.03 -96.88
CA ARG A 4 -27.53 -28.80 -96.50
C ARG A 4 -28.11 -28.16 -95.24
N ARG A 5 -29.43 -28.22 -95.07
CA ARG A 5 -30.13 -27.70 -93.88
C ARG A 5 -29.74 -28.50 -92.64
N GLN A 6 -29.82 -29.82 -92.73
CA GLN A 6 -29.39 -30.73 -91.65
C GLN A 6 -27.92 -30.52 -91.25
N MET A 7 -27.02 -30.30 -92.21
CA MET A 7 -25.60 -30.02 -91.93
C MET A 7 -25.39 -28.68 -91.20
N SER A 8 -26.22 -27.68 -91.54
CA SER A 8 -26.22 -26.38 -90.86
C SER A 8 -26.75 -26.50 -89.43
N ASP A 9 -27.87 -27.21 -89.26
CA ASP A 9 -28.51 -27.41 -87.97
C ASP A 9 -27.58 -28.20 -87.01
N LEU A 10 -26.91 -29.26 -87.50
CA LEU A 10 -25.92 -30.02 -86.74
C LEU A 10 -24.71 -29.17 -86.31
N ARG A 11 -24.23 -28.27 -87.17
CA ARG A 11 -23.15 -27.35 -86.83
C ARG A 11 -23.58 -26.35 -85.77
N GLU A 12 -24.77 -25.79 -85.88
CA GLU A 12 -25.30 -24.83 -84.93
C GLU A 12 -25.52 -25.45 -83.54
N VAL A 13 -26.03 -26.69 -83.49
CA VAL A 13 -26.17 -27.45 -82.24
C VAL A 13 -24.81 -27.70 -81.60
N GLY A 14 -23.79 -28.11 -82.39
CA GLY A 14 -22.44 -28.33 -81.89
C GLY A 14 -21.77 -27.06 -81.34
N VAL A 15 -21.96 -25.91 -82.00
CA VAL A 15 -21.46 -24.61 -81.50
C VAL A 15 -22.17 -24.23 -80.20
N LYS A 16 -23.50 -24.35 -80.13
CA LYS A 16 -24.29 -24.04 -78.93
C LYS A 16 -23.94 -24.95 -77.75
N GLU A 17 -23.65 -26.23 -77.98
CA GLU A 17 -23.18 -27.13 -76.92
C GLU A 17 -21.76 -26.82 -76.46
N ALA A 18 -20.86 -26.46 -77.37
CA ALA A 18 -19.51 -26.01 -77.04
C ALA A 18 -19.52 -24.70 -76.22
N GLU A 19 -20.35 -23.72 -76.60
CA GLU A 19 -20.55 -22.47 -75.85
C GLU A 19 -21.07 -22.73 -74.43
N LYS A 20 -22.12 -23.55 -74.29
CA LYS A 20 -22.65 -23.94 -72.97
C LYS A 20 -21.59 -24.65 -72.11
N THR A 21 -20.75 -25.46 -72.72
CA THR A 21 -19.69 -26.19 -72.02
C THR A 21 -18.59 -25.23 -71.58
N PHE A 22 -18.17 -24.30 -72.46
CA PHE A 22 -17.21 -23.26 -72.15
C PHE A 22 -17.70 -22.35 -71.02
N ASP A 23 -18.96 -21.91 -71.06
CA ASP A 23 -19.56 -21.08 -69.99
C ASP A 23 -19.58 -21.80 -68.64
N ARG A 24 -19.87 -23.12 -68.63
CA ARG A 24 -19.80 -23.92 -67.40
C ARG A 24 -18.37 -24.02 -66.87
N TYR A 25 -17.38 -24.26 -67.74
CA TYR A 25 -15.98 -24.28 -67.33
C TYR A 25 -15.52 -22.92 -66.80
N LYS A 26 -15.92 -21.82 -67.45
CA LYS A 26 -15.61 -20.46 -67.02
C LYS A 26 -16.18 -20.18 -65.63
N LYS A 27 -17.47 -20.46 -65.41
CA LYS A 27 -18.10 -20.30 -64.09
C LYS A 27 -17.42 -21.15 -63.01
N ALA A 28 -17.16 -22.42 -63.30
CA ALA A 28 -16.47 -23.30 -62.35
C ALA A 28 -15.05 -22.81 -62.02
N ALA A 29 -14.33 -22.24 -62.99
CA ALA A 29 -13.00 -21.67 -62.78
C ALA A 29 -13.06 -20.37 -61.94
N GLU A 30 -14.04 -19.51 -62.21
CA GLU A 30 -14.29 -18.28 -61.43
C GLU A 30 -14.68 -18.62 -59.99
N GLU A 31 -15.62 -19.54 -59.78
CA GLU A 31 -16.02 -20.03 -58.46
C GLU A 31 -14.85 -20.64 -57.70
N LYS A 32 -14.02 -21.46 -58.36
CA LYS A 32 -12.81 -22.02 -57.75
C LYS A 32 -11.80 -20.93 -57.35
N THR A 33 -11.67 -19.88 -58.17
CA THR A 33 -10.78 -18.75 -57.90
C THR A 33 -11.29 -17.94 -56.70
N ILE A 34 -12.58 -17.67 -56.64
CA ILE A 34 -13.22 -16.97 -55.51
C ILE A 34 -13.06 -17.78 -54.22
N ALA A 35 -13.34 -19.09 -54.26
CA ALA A 35 -13.18 -19.97 -53.11
C ALA A 35 -11.72 -20.02 -52.63
N SER A 36 -10.76 -20.14 -53.56
CA SER A 36 -9.33 -20.14 -53.24
C SER A 36 -8.90 -18.81 -52.62
N ASN A 37 -9.33 -17.68 -53.18
CA ASN A 37 -9.04 -16.34 -52.65
C ASN A 37 -9.62 -16.15 -51.24
N LYS A 38 -10.82 -16.68 -50.96
CA LYS A 38 -11.42 -16.63 -49.63
C LYS A 38 -10.60 -17.41 -48.60
N VAL A 39 -10.11 -18.60 -48.97
CA VAL A 39 -9.23 -19.40 -48.10
C VAL A 39 -7.88 -18.72 -47.89
N ILE A 40 -7.28 -18.15 -48.94
CA ILE A 40 -6.03 -17.37 -48.81
C ILE A 40 -6.22 -16.19 -47.86
N ALA A 41 -7.34 -15.47 -47.98
CA ALA A 41 -7.66 -14.35 -47.10
C ALA A 41 -7.81 -14.82 -45.64
N SER A 42 -8.54 -15.91 -45.39
CA SER A 42 -8.69 -16.43 -44.03
C SER A 42 -7.38 -16.94 -43.44
N LEU A 43 -6.54 -17.61 -44.24
CA LEU A 43 -5.22 -18.07 -43.80
C LEU A 43 -4.30 -16.90 -43.46
N LYS A 44 -4.30 -15.83 -44.26
CA LYS A 44 -3.53 -14.62 -43.96
C LYS A 44 -4.01 -13.96 -42.66
N ALA A 45 -5.32 -13.89 -42.44
CA ALA A 45 -5.89 -13.37 -41.20
C ALA A 45 -5.46 -14.21 -39.98
N ASN A 46 -5.54 -15.54 -40.07
CA ASN A 46 -5.12 -16.45 -39.01
C ASN A 46 -3.61 -16.39 -38.73
N LEU A 47 -2.79 -16.18 -39.76
CA LEU A 47 -1.34 -16.04 -39.60
C LEU A 47 -1.00 -14.71 -38.89
N ALA A 48 -1.72 -13.65 -39.23
CA ALA A 48 -1.58 -12.35 -38.55
C ALA A 48 -1.95 -12.46 -37.06
N THR A 49 -3.08 -13.10 -36.74
CA THR A 49 -3.49 -13.30 -35.33
C THR A 49 -2.51 -14.19 -34.56
N GLN A 50 -2.05 -15.29 -35.16
CA GLN A 50 -1.05 -16.17 -34.55
C GLN A 50 0.27 -15.45 -34.29
N THR A 51 0.69 -14.57 -35.22
CA THR A 51 1.90 -13.76 -35.04
C THR A 51 1.74 -12.73 -33.92
N ALA A 52 0.56 -12.11 -33.80
CA ALA A 52 0.27 -11.18 -32.71
C ALA A 52 0.29 -11.89 -31.35
N LEU A 53 -0.39 -13.04 -31.23
CA LEU A 53 -0.39 -13.87 -30.03
C LEU A 53 1.03 -14.33 -29.66
N ALA A 54 1.84 -14.74 -30.63
CA ALA A 54 3.23 -15.13 -30.37
C ALA A 54 4.09 -13.98 -29.82
N LYS A 55 3.83 -12.73 -30.22
CA LYS A 55 4.50 -11.55 -29.64
C LYS A 55 4.04 -11.32 -28.21
N GLU A 56 2.74 -11.43 -27.95
CA GLU A 56 2.17 -11.29 -26.60
C GLU A 56 2.71 -12.37 -25.65
N THR A 57 2.73 -13.64 -26.05
CA THR A 57 3.33 -14.73 -25.27
C THR A 57 4.79 -14.46 -24.93
N ARG A 58 5.58 -13.91 -25.87
CA ARG A 58 6.99 -13.53 -25.60
C ARG A 58 7.09 -12.40 -24.59
N SER A 59 6.19 -11.41 -24.65
CA SER A 59 6.17 -10.31 -23.69
C SER A 59 5.80 -10.79 -22.29
N LEU A 60 4.74 -11.61 -22.18
CA LEU A 60 4.30 -12.21 -20.92
C LEU A 60 5.38 -13.10 -20.32
N LYS A 61 6.08 -13.89 -21.15
CA LYS A 61 7.20 -14.72 -20.69
C LYS A 61 8.31 -13.87 -20.04
N LYS A 62 8.69 -12.73 -20.64
CA LYS A 62 9.67 -11.82 -20.05
C LYS A 62 9.19 -11.23 -18.72
N THR A 63 7.90 -10.88 -18.63
CA THR A 63 7.31 -10.40 -17.38
C THR A 63 7.38 -11.47 -16.30
N ILE A 64 7.03 -12.72 -16.61
CA ILE A 64 7.11 -13.85 -15.67
C ILE A 64 8.56 -14.05 -15.20
N GLU A 65 9.53 -14.09 -16.12
CA GLU A 65 10.96 -14.23 -15.76
C GLU A 65 11.43 -13.09 -14.83
N SER A 66 10.97 -11.85 -15.06
CA SER A 66 11.30 -10.72 -14.19
C SER A 66 10.64 -10.81 -12.81
N GLN A 67 9.41 -11.32 -12.75
CA GLN A 67 8.68 -11.51 -11.50
C GLN A 67 9.30 -12.64 -10.67
N ASP A 68 9.67 -13.76 -11.30
CA ASP A 68 10.38 -14.85 -10.63
C ASP A 68 11.73 -14.39 -10.04
N ALA A 69 12.47 -13.52 -10.75
CA ALA A 69 13.69 -12.91 -10.24
C ALA A 69 13.44 -12.01 -9.02
N LEU A 70 12.33 -11.26 -9.01
CA LEU A 70 11.95 -10.45 -7.85
C LEU A 70 11.51 -11.32 -6.67
N VAL A 71 10.71 -12.35 -6.90
CA VAL A 71 10.25 -13.28 -5.85
C VAL A 71 11.44 -13.97 -5.20
N THR A 72 12.38 -14.48 -6.00
CA THR A 72 13.61 -15.10 -5.46
C THR A 72 14.46 -14.12 -4.66
N ASN A 73 14.57 -12.87 -5.11
CA ASN A 73 15.28 -11.82 -4.37
C ASN A 73 14.60 -11.49 -3.03
N LEU A 74 13.27 -11.29 -3.04
CA LEU A 74 12.50 -11.02 -1.83
C LEU A 74 12.57 -12.18 -0.84
N GLN A 75 12.51 -13.43 -1.32
CA GLN A 75 12.67 -14.60 -0.46
C GLN A 75 14.06 -14.64 0.19
N ALA A 76 15.11 -14.26 -0.53
CA ALA A 76 16.46 -14.15 0.04
C ALA A 76 16.53 -13.07 1.12
N GLN A 77 15.89 -11.91 0.92
CA GLN A 77 15.81 -10.85 1.92
C GLN A 77 15.03 -11.28 3.16
N ILE A 78 13.91 -11.98 2.99
CA ILE A 78 13.13 -12.53 4.12
C ILE A 78 14.01 -13.45 4.96
N ASN A 79 14.69 -14.42 4.33
CA ASN A 79 15.58 -15.33 5.04
C ASN A 79 16.71 -14.60 5.78
N GLN A 80 17.27 -13.54 5.17
CA GLN A 80 18.31 -12.73 5.80
C GLN A 80 17.78 -11.96 7.03
N LEU A 81 16.58 -11.39 6.94
CA LEU A 81 15.94 -10.68 8.04
C LEU A 81 15.54 -11.63 9.18
N GLU A 82 15.06 -12.83 8.86
CA GLU A 82 14.75 -13.86 9.85
C GLU A 82 16.01 -14.29 10.63
N LEU A 83 17.14 -14.45 9.94
CA LEU A 83 18.44 -14.73 10.59
C LEU A 83 18.86 -13.59 11.51
N ALA A 84 18.83 -12.35 11.02
CA ALA A 84 19.19 -11.17 11.82
C ALA A 84 18.27 -10.99 13.04
N LEU A 85 16.97 -11.28 12.90
CA LEU A 85 16.00 -11.23 14.00
C LEU A 85 16.32 -12.28 15.06
N SER A 86 16.63 -13.51 14.64
CA SER A 86 17.03 -14.60 15.54
C SER A 86 18.32 -14.24 16.31
N GLU A 87 19.32 -13.70 15.63
CA GLU A 87 20.57 -13.22 16.24
C GLU A 87 20.31 -12.12 17.28
N ALA A 88 19.52 -11.11 16.92
CA ALA A 88 19.16 -10.02 17.82
C ALA A 88 18.38 -10.51 19.05
N GLN A 89 17.48 -11.50 18.90
CA GLN A 89 16.76 -12.11 20.02
C GLN A 89 17.70 -12.86 20.98
N VAL A 90 18.66 -13.61 20.44
CA VAL A 90 19.68 -14.31 21.25
C VAL A 90 20.57 -13.30 21.99
N GLU A 91 20.97 -12.23 21.33
CA GLU A 91 21.75 -11.16 21.95
C GLU A 91 20.98 -10.47 23.08
N ASN A 92 19.72 -10.12 22.85
CA ASN A 92 18.86 -9.51 23.87
C ASN A 92 18.71 -10.41 25.11
N LYS A 93 18.54 -11.72 24.91
CA LYS A 93 18.46 -12.70 26.01
C LYS A 93 19.78 -12.78 26.79
N THR A 94 20.91 -12.73 26.08
CA THR A 94 22.25 -12.71 26.69
C THR A 94 22.47 -11.42 27.49
N LEU A 95 22.10 -10.27 26.95
CA LEU A 95 22.23 -8.99 27.64
C LEU A 95 21.31 -8.90 28.86
N SER A 96 20.07 -9.36 28.74
CA SER A 96 19.10 -9.42 29.85
C SER A 96 19.60 -10.31 30.99
N THR A 97 20.16 -11.48 30.69
CA THR A 97 20.75 -12.37 31.71
C THR A 97 21.98 -11.76 32.37
N LYS A 98 22.88 -11.12 31.60
CA LYS A 98 24.03 -10.36 32.14
C LYS A 98 23.58 -9.23 33.05
N LEU A 99 22.55 -8.47 32.66
CA LEU A 99 22.01 -7.36 33.44
C LEU A 99 21.39 -7.85 34.76
N ALA A 100 20.65 -8.95 34.72
CA ALA A 100 20.09 -9.57 35.93
C ALA A 100 21.18 -10.09 36.88
N ALA A 101 22.26 -10.67 36.35
CA ALA A 101 23.41 -11.09 37.15
C ALA A 101 24.13 -9.87 37.77
N ASN A 102 24.33 -8.80 37.01
CA ASN A 102 24.98 -7.58 37.51
C ASN A 102 24.14 -6.92 38.63
N ARG A 103 22.82 -6.82 38.45
CA ARG A 103 21.89 -6.34 39.49
C ARG A 103 21.98 -7.15 40.79
N LYS A 104 22.11 -8.48 40.70
CA LYS A 104 22.30 -9.35 41.88
C LYS A 104 23.64 -9.09 42.59
N ILE A 105 24.71 -8.87 41.81
CA ILE A 105 26.04 -8.55 42.36
C ILE A 105 26.00 -7.19 43.07
N THR A 106 25.42 -6.15 42.46
CA THR A 106 25.27 -4.82 43.07
C THR A 106 24.49 -4.88 44.39
N ALA A 107 23.36 -5.60 44.41
CA ALA A 107 22.56 -5.79 45.62
C ALA A 107 23.33 -6.54 46.74
N SER A 108 24.22 -7.47 46.38
CA SER A 108 25.10 -8.17 47.34
C SER A 108 26.23 -7.29 47.88
N TYR A 109 26.70 -6.31 47.09
CA TYR A 109 27.77 -5.38 47.50
C TYR A 109 27.24 -4.28 48.43
N GLU A 110 26.02 -3.79 48.19
CA GLU A 110 25.31 -2.85 49.09
C GLU A 110 25.00 -3.46 50.46
N SER A 111 24.74 -4.77 50.51
CA SER A 111 24.51 -5.48 51.78
C SER A 111 25.79 -5.89 52.52
N ALA A 112 26.95 -5.85 51.87
CA ALA A 112 28.25 -6.14 52.49
C ALA A 112 28.99 -4.88 53.03
N ASN A 113 28.65 -3.68 52.54
CA ASN A 113 29.32 -2.43 52.93
C ASN A 113 28.67 -1.68 54.11
N VAL A 114 27.59 -2.21 54.70
CA VAL A 114 27.02 -1.69 55.96
C VAL A 114 27.58 -2.50 57.13
N LYS A 115 28.83 -2.24 57.49
CA LYS A 115 29.45 -2.76 58.71
C LYS A 115 29.43 -1.66 59.77
N VAL A 116 28.29 -1.50 60.44
CA VAL A 116 28.17 -0.77 61.70
C VAL A 116 27.55 -1.72 62.73
N PRO A 117 28.23 -2.06 63.84
CA PRO A 117 27.66 -2.87 64.91
C PRO A 117 26.82 -1.96 65.83
N GLY A 118 25.50 -2.14 65.82
CA GLY A 118 24.62 -1.34 66.68
C GLY A 118 23.19 -1.88 66.70
N SER A 119 22.89 -2.61 67.76
CA SER A 119 21.59 -2.83 68.42
C SER A 119 20.29 -2.64 67.64
N ALA A 120 19.53 -3.75 67.58
CA ALA A 120 18.07 -3.81 67.69
C ALA A 120 17.26 -2.74 66.96
N ILE A 121 17.04 -2.92 65.65
CA ILE A 121 15.83 -2.44 64.99
C ILE A 121 15.25 -3.58 64.16
N LYS A 122 14.13 -4.12 64.64
CA LYS A 122 13.21 -4.94 63.85
C LYS A 122 12.58 -4.04 62.78
N ALA A 123 13.24 -3.92 61.63
CA ALA A 123 12.69 -3.24 60.47
C ALA A 123 12.05 -4.28 59.54
N ASN A 124 10.73 -4.25 59.52
CA ASN A 124 9.90 -4.83 58.47
C ASN A 124 10.35 -4.24 57.12
N GLY A 125 10.85 -5.07 56.22
CA GLY A 125 11.43 -4.61 54.96
C GLY A 125 11.46 -5.67 53.87
N GLY A 126 10.50 -6.60 53.87
CA GLY A 126 10.19 -7.40 52.69
C GLY A 126 9.61 -6.51 51.60
N ILE A 127 10.45 -5.72 50.95
CA ILE A 127 10.04 -4.77 49.91
C ILE A 127 10.20 -5.46 48.55
N ARG A 128 9.08 -6.05 48.12
CA ARG A 128 8.48 -5.92 46.78
C ARG A 128 9.22 -6.58 45.61
N MET A 129 9.08 -7.91 45.51
CA MET A 129 8.92 -8.62 44.22
C MET A 129 7.43 -8.75 43.82
N ILE A 130 6.62 -7.72 44.13
CA ILE A 130 5.17 -7.65 43.80
C ILE A 130 4.90 -6.65 42.67
N GLY A 131 5.85 -5.76 42.33
CA GLY A 131 5.63 -4.70 41.35
C GLY A 131 5.77 -5.09 39.87
N SER A 132 6.41 -6.23 39.51
CA SER A 132 6.71 -6.49 38.10
C SER A 132 5.55 -7.07 37.30
N GLN A 133 4.67 -7.87 37.94
CA GLN A 133 3.55 -8.50 37.24
C GLN A 133 2.40 -7.51 37.02
N GLU A 134 2.07 -6.71 38.04
CA GLU A 134 1.04 -5.66 37.92
C GLU A 134 1.50 -4.54 36.97
N ALA A 135 2.77 -4.13 37.00
CA ALA A 135 3.30 -3.16 36.04
C ALA A 135 3.35 -3.71 34.60
N ALA A 136 3.68 -4.99 34.42
CA ALA A 136 3.65 -5.64 33.11
C ALA A 136 2.22 -5.75 32.56
N GLN A 137 1.25 -6.11 33.41
CA GLN A 137 -0.17 -6.13 33.03
C GLN A 137 -0.69 -4.73 32.71
N ALA A 138 -0.30 -3.71 33.48
CA ALA A 138 -0.68 -2.32 33.21
C ALA A 138 -0.10 -1.81 31.89
N ALA A 139 1.16 -2.14 31.59
CA ALA A 139 1.81 -1.80 30.31
C ALA A 139 1.13 -2.50 29.12
N GLN A 140 0.82 -3.80 29.26
CA GLN A 140 0.09 -4.54 28.23
C GLN A 140 -1.32 -3.97 28.01
N ALA A 141 -2.03 -3.62 29.08
CA ALA A 141 -3.34 -3.00 28.98
C ALA A 141 -3.28 -1.59 28.37
N ALA A 142 -2.20 -0.84 28.59
CA ALA A 142 -1.99 0.46 27.95
C ALA A 142 -1.75 0.30 26.43
N GLN A 143 -0.93 -0.68 26.03
CA GLN A 143 -0.70 -0.99 24.61
C GLN A 143 -1.99 -1.37 23.89
N LEU A 144 -2.78 -2.28 24.48
CA LEU A 144 -4.06 -2.70 23.88
C LEU A 144 -5.06 -1.54 23.73
N LYS A 145 -5.03 -0.56 24.63
CA LYS A 145 -5.85 0.65 24.51
C LYS A 145 -5.34 1.52 23.37
N GLU A 146 -4.03 1.70 23.25
CA GLU A 146 -3.42 2.48 22.17
C GLU A 146 -3.69 1.85 20.80
N ASP A 147 -3.53 0.52 20.68
CA ASP A 147 -3.83 -0.23 19.46
C ASP A 147 -5.29 -0.03 19.03
N LEU A 148 -6.23 -0.14 19.98
CA LEU A 148 -7.66 0.10 19.71
C LEU A 148 -7.92 1.55 19.28
N TYR A 149 -7.29 2.54 19.93
CA TYR A 149 -7.42 3.93 19.51
C TYR A 149 -6.84 4.15 18.12
N SER A 150 -5.69 3.55 17.81
CA SER A 150 -5.10 3.58 16.47
C SER A 150 -6.05 3.00 15.42
N ASP A 151 -6.65 1.83 15.68
CA ASP A 151 -7.58 1.18 14.76
C ASP A 151 -8.84 2.02 14.51
N LEU A 152 -9.37 2.68 15.55
CA LEU A 152 -10.60 3.48 15.46
C LEU A 152 -10.37 4.85 14.82
N THR A 153 -9.22 5.46 15.09
CA THR A 153 -8.96 6.88 14.77
C THR A 153 -7.99 7.07 13.62
N GLY A 154 -7.18 6.06 13.29
CA GLY A 154 -6.04 6.16 12.37
C GLY A 154 -4.87 6.99 12.92
N LEU A 155 -4.90 7.37 14.20
CA LEU A 155 -3.87 8.16 14.88
C LEU A 155 -2.94 7.25 15.68
N ILE A 156 -1.63 7.41 15.47
CA ILE A 156 -0.58 6.71 16.21
C ILE A 156 0.31 7.75 16.89
N VAL A 157 0.54 7.58 18.19
CA VAL A 157 1.50 8.40 18.95
C VAL A 157 2.79 7.59 19.10
N ARG A 158 3.78 7.85 18.23
CA ARG A 158 5.03 7.07 18.16
C ARG A 158 5.93 7.24 19.37
N GLY A 159 5.86 8.40 20.01
CA GLY A 159 6.72 8.73 21.13
C GLY A 159 6.29 10.00 21.82
N VAL A 160 6.69 10.12 23.08
CA VAL A 160 6.48 11.30 23.90
C VAL A 160 7.84 11.76 24.41
N LYS A 161 8.18 13.01 24.16
CA LYS A 161 9.35 13.68 24.71
C LYS A 161 8.87 14.74 25.69
N ARG A 162 9.16 14.51 26.97
CA ARG A 162 8.90 15.49 28.03
C ARG A 162 10.04 16.49 28.10
N GLU A 163 9.74 17.75 27.85
CA GLU A 163 10.67 18.86 28.06
C GLU A 163 10.32 19.63 29.33
N ALA A 164 11.07 20.71 29.62
CA ALA A 164 10.88 21.46 30.87
C ALA A 164 9.55 22.24 30.89
N GLU A 165 9.07 22.66 29.72
CA GLU A 165 7.91 23.56 29.55
C GLU A 165 6.75 22.88 28.79
N GLU A 166 7.04 21.91 27.92
CA GLU A 166 6.01 21.21 27.13
C GLU A 166 6.25 19.69 27.02
N ASP A 167 5.16 18.94 26.86
CA ASP A 167 5.19 17.54 26.44
C ASP A 167 5.01 17.50 24.91
N ILE A 168 6.01 16.98 24.18
CA ILE A 168 6.00 16.87 22.72
C ILE A 168 5.63 15.44 22.31
N TYR A 169 4.54 15.32 21.54
CA TYR A 169 4.03 14.07 21.00
C TYR A 169 4.40 13.93 19.52
N ASP A 170 5.01 12.81 19.13
CA ASP A 170 5.30 12.49 17.73
C ASP A 170 4.15 11.66 17.14
N CYS A 171 3.39 12.25 16.22
CA CYS A 171 2.09 11.74 15.79
C CYS A 171 2.06 11.41 14.30
N ILE A 172 1.50 10.25 13.96
CA ILE A 172 1.18 9.87 12.58
C ILE A 172 -0.32 9.66 12.47
N GLN A 173 -0.97 10.41 11.58
CA GLN A 173 -2.37 10.21 11.23
C GLN A 173 -2.46 9.65 9.81
N THR A 174 -3.10 8.50 9.65
CA THR A 174 -3.35 7.91 8.33
C THR A 174 -4.83 8.00 7.97
N GLY A 175 -5.10 8.31 6.71
CA GLY A 175 -6.43 8.26 6.11
C GLY A 175 -6.38 7.72 4.69
N ARG A 176 -7.51 7.82 3.97
CA ARG A 176 -7.64 7.32 2.59
C ARG A 176 -6.81 8.13 1.60
N ASN A 177 -6.61 9.42 1.87
CA ASN A 177 -5.90 10.34 0.99
C ASN A 177 -4.39 10.39 1.25
N GLY A 178 -3.89 9.74 2.31
CA GLY A 178 -2.48 9.72 2.66
C GLY A 178 -2.22 9.68 4.16
N THR A 179 -0.96 9.90 4.52
CA THR A 179 -0.47 9.88 5.90
C THR A 179 0.20 11.19 6.23
N LEU A 180 -0.24 11.83 7.32
CA LEU A 180 0.30 13.08 7.83
C LEU A 180 1.15 12.79 9.07
N HIS A 181 2.43 13.19 9.02
CA HIS A 181 3.33 13.15 10.16
C HIS A 181 3.44 14.55 10.76
N PHE A 182 3.28 14.69 12.07
CA PHE A 182 3.37 15.96 12.77
C PHE A 182 3.79 15.77 14.23
N LYS A 183 4.21 16.86 14.85
CA LYS A 183 4.39 16.95 16.31
C LYS A 183 3.28 17.78 16.91
N LEU A 184 2.86 17.38 18.11
CA LEU A 184 1.95 18.16 18.94
C LEU A 184 2.65 18.46 20.27
N GLY A 185 3.02 19.72 20.51
CA GLY A 185 3.48 20.21 21.81
C GLY A 185 2.27 20.57 22.67
N VAL A 186 2.28 20.19 23.94
CA VAL A 186 1.28 20.61 24.93
C VAL A 186 2.01 21.27 26.08
N GLU A 187 1.82 22.57 26.23
CA GLU A 187 2.40 23.34 27.32
C GLU A 187 1.68 22.99 28.63
N VAL A 188 2.46 22.73 29.68
CA VAL A 188 1.90 22.33 30.99
C VAL A 188 1.72 23.58 31.83
N ASP A 189 0.64 24.30 31.59
CA ASP A 189 0.36 25.51 32.36
C ASP A 189 -0.37 25.21 33.68
N SER A 190 0.06 25.85 34.77
CA SER A 190 -0.43 25.57 36.13
C SER A 190 -1.88 26.05 36.36
N ASN A 191 -2.39 26.88 35.45
CA ASN A 191 -3.69 27.54 35.55
C ASN A 191 -4.80 26.85 34.73
N GLY A 192 -4.50 25.77 34.01
CA GLY A 192 -5.48 24.99 33.25
C GLY A 192 -5.71 25.45 31.79
N ASP A 193 -5.15 26.59 31.40
CA ASP A 193 -5.13 27.11 30.02
C ASP A 193 -3.90 26.57 29.28
N ALA A 194 -3.88 25.26 29.02
CA ALA A 194 -2.80 24.66 28.23
C ALA A 194 -2.99 24.99 26.74
N ASP A 195 -1.95 25.49 26.09
CA ASP A 195 -1.91 25.66 24.65
C ASP A 195 -1.29 24.44 23.96
N CYS A 196 -1.74 24.19 22.73
CA CYS A 196 -1.26 23.12 21.87
C CYS A 196 -0.56 23.73 20.66
N ARG A 197 0.66 23.27 20.39
CA ARG A 197 1.48 23.66 19.26
C ARG A 197 1.54 22.52 18.26
N TYR A 198 1.06 22.73 17.05
CA TYR A 198 1.13 21.77 15.96
C TYR A 198 2.28 22.12 15.02
N THR A 199 3.17 21.17 14.77
CA THR A 199 4.26 21.32 13.80
C THR A 199 4.20 20.20 12.75
N PRO A 200 3.86 20.50 11.49
CA PRO A 200 3.85 19.50 10.43
C PRO A 200 5.26 19.02 10.07
N LEU A 201 5.41 17.73 9.76
CA LEU A 201 6.65 17.11 9.29
C LEU A 201 6.48 16.65 7.83
N LEU A 202 6.22 17.63 6.96
CA LEU A 202 5.96 17.41 5.53
C LEU A 202 7.22 17.62 4.71
N ASP A 203 7.51 16.69 3.80
CA ASP A 203 8.56 16.83 2.80
C ASP A 203 7.93 17.25 1.46
N PRO A 204 8.30 18.42 0.88
CA PRO A 204 7.69 18.93 -0.35
C PRO A 204 7.81 18.01 -1.58
N SER A 205 8.81 17.13 -1.60
CA SER A 205 9.03 16.19 -2.70
C SER A 205 8.23 14.90 -2.51
N ARG A 206 8.24 14.35 -1.29
CA ARG A 206 7.57 13.10 -0.95
C ARG A 206 6.06 13.27 -0.78
N ASP A 207 5.65 14.36 -0.15
CA ASP A 207 4.28 14.56 0.33
C ASP A 207 3.47 15.47 -0.62
N ARG A 208 3.98 15.71 -1.83
CA ARG A 208 3.33 16.54 -2.86
C ARG A 208 1.85 16.20 -3.11
N PRO A 209 1.45 14.93 -3.28
CA PRO A 209 0.04 14.60 -3.50
C PRO A 209 -0.86 14.93 -2.30
N LEU A 210 -0.30 14.88 -1.08
CA LEU A 210 -1.01 15.22 0.14
C LEU A 210 -1.10 16.75 0.32
N LEU A 211 -0.03 17.48 0.00
CA LEU A 211 0.01 18.94 0.04
C LEU A 211 -1.04 19.59 -0.87
N GLU A 212 -1.36 18.99 -2.01
CA GLU A 212 -2.42 19.47 -2.92
C GLU A 212 -3.83 19.31 -2.34
N LEU A 213 -4.00 18.48 -1.31
CA LEU A 213 -5.29 18.15 -0.70
C LEU A 213 -5.48 18.78 0.68
N LEU A 214 -4.38 19.11 1.37
CA LEU A 214 -4.42 19.69 2.70
C LEU A 214 -4.81 21.18 2.64
N PRO A 215 -5.68 21.64 3.56
CA PRO A 215 -5.87 23.07 3.79
C PRO A 215 -4.56 23.76 4.20
N ASP A 216 -4.36 25.00 3.76
CA ASP A 216 -3.13 25.78 3.99
C ASP A 216 -2.69 25.80 5.47
N TYR A 217 -3.64 25.92 6.41
CA TYR A 217 -3.35 25.97 7.84
C TYR A 217 -2.82 24.65 8.44
N LEU A 218 -2.86 23.53 7.72
CA LEU A 218 -2.24 22.25 8.14
C LEU A 218 -0.85 22.06 7.53
N VAL A 219 -0.43 22.96 6.64
CA VAL A 219 0.93 22.96 6.05
C VAL A 219 1.90 23.77 6.90
N ASP A 220 1.37 24.75 7.65
CA ASP A 220 2.14 25.62 8.55
C ASP A 220 2.03 25.21 10.02
N GLU A 221 2.95 25.73 10.84
CA GLU A 221 2.87 25.63 12.29
C GLU A 221 1.70 26.46 12.83
N ILE A 222 0.90 25.86 13.72
CA ILE A 222 -0.24 26.54 14.35
C ILE A 222 -0.27 26.32 15.85
N GLU A 223 -0.73 27.32 16.57
CA GLU A 223 -1.00 27.24 18.01
C GLU A 223 -2.50 27.39 18.25
N PHE A 224 -3.03 26.59 19.17
CA PHE A 224 -4.44 26.66 19.55
C PHE A 224 -4.66 26.19 20.99
N PRO A 225 -5.70 26.68 21.67
CA PRO A 225 -6.02 26.25 23.04
C PRO A 225 -6.41 24.77 23.08
N ARG A 226 -5.96 24.04 24.11
CA ARG A 226 -6.26 22.61 24.30
C ARG A 226 -7.75 22.24 24.20
N PRO A 227 -8.73 23.05 24.65
CA PRO A 227 -10.16 22.77 24.41
C PRO A 227 -10.54 22.63 22.93
N GLN A 228 -9.76 23.18 22.01
CA GLN A 228 -9.97 23.09 20.57
C GLN A 228 -9.31 21.86 19.93
N ALA A 229 -8.54 21.05 20.68
CA ALA A 229 -7.85 19.88 20.16
C ALA A 229 -8.78 18.89 19.44
N ALA A 230 -10.00 18.71 19.95
CA ALA A 230 -11.00 17.85 19.29
C ALA A 230 -11.43 18.39 17.93
N ARG A 231 -11.58 19.72 17.78
CA ARG A 231 -11.91 20.37 16.50
C ARG A 231 -10.75 20.29 15.52
N PHE A 232 -9.53 20.49 16.02
CA PHE A 232 -8.31 20.32 15.26
C PHE A 232 -8.19 18.88 14.72
N TYR A 233 -8.35 17.88 15.57
CA TYR A 233 -8.37 16.46 15.18
C TYR A 233 -9.43 16.19 14.09
N ALA A 234 -10.67 16.66 14.29
CA ALA A 234 -11.73 16.49 13.30
C ALA A 234 -11.37 17.08 11.94
N ARG A 235 -10.67 18.23 11.90
CA ARG A 235 -10.20 18.85 10.65
C ARG A 235 -9.12 18.03 9.95
N ILE A 236 -8.17 17.47 10.69
CA ILE A 236 -7.16 16.56 10.12
C ILE A 236 -7.83 15.33 9.52
N THR A 237 -8.68 14.65 10.31
CA THR A 237 -9.39 13.45 9.85
C THR A 237 -10.20 13.74 8.59
N ARG A 238 -10.89 14.88 8.56
CA ARG A 238 -11.62 15.34 7.39
C ARG A 238 -10.72 15.47 6.15
N ALA A 239 -9.61 16.20 6.27
CA ALA A 239 -8.68 16.40 5.16
C ALA A 239 -8.08 15.09 4.63
N LEU A 240 -7.84 14.11 5.51
CA LEU A 240 -7.24 12.83 5.15
C LEU A 240 -8.24 11.76 4.69
N THR A 241 -9.55 11.95 4.88
CA THR A 241 -10.56 10.92 4.58
C THR A 241 -11.63 11.37 3.58
N GLU A 242 -11.98 12.65 3.55
CA GLU A 242 -12.93 13.20 2.58
C GLU A 242 -12.23 13.51 1.27
N LYS A 243 -12.87 13.20 0.15
CA LYS A 243 -12.41 13.67 -1.16
C LYS A 243 -12.53 15.19 -1.16
N PRO A 244 -11.53 15.96 -1.63
CA PRO A 244 -11.69 17.40 -1.77
C PRO A 244 -12.95 17.63 -2.59
N ALA A 245 -13.89 18.40 -2.04
CA ALA A 245 -15.04 18.83 -2.80
C ALA A 245 -14.48 19.50 -4.06
N SER A 246 -14.73 18.89 -5.22
CA SER A 246 -14.45 19.54 -6.49
C SER A 246 -15.09 20.91 -6.38
N MET A 247 -14.25 21.96 -6.40
CA MET A 247 -14.67 23.34 -6.53
C MET A 247 -15.84 23.37 -7.51
N GLY A 248 -16.99 23.87 -7.03
CA GLY A 248 -18.27 23.78 -7.71
C GLY A 248 -18.14 24.13 -9.19
N GLY A 249 -18.54 23.19 -10.04
CA GLY A 249 -18.89 23.53 -11.41
C GLY A 249 -20.02 24.58 -11.37
N PRO A 250 -20.06 25.50 -12.35
CA PRO A 250 -21.05 26.56 -12.36
C PRO A 250 -22.44 25.93 -12.34
N VAL A 251 -23.27 26.40 -11.41
CA VAL A 251 -24.70 26.14 -11.41
C VAL A 251 -25.22 26.75 -12.70
N GLU A 252 -25.50 25.92 -13.71
CA GLU A 252 -26.39 26.29 -14.79
C GLU A 252 -27.77 26.48 -14.15
N GLU A 253 -28.07 27.75 -13.89
CA GLU A 253 -29.41 28.23 -13.59
C GLU A 253 -30.25 28.04 -14.86
N SER A 254 -30.92 26.89 -14.93
CA SER A 254 -31.95 26.63 -15.93
C SER A 254 -33.21 27.39 -15.52
N ASP A 255 -33.49 28.47 -16.25
CA ASP A 255 -34.81 29.09 -16.35
C ASP A 255 -35.84 28.02 -16.74
N GLU A 256 -36.78 27.71 -15.84
CA GLU A 256 -38.17 27.35 -16.12
C GLU A 256 -39.10 27.83 -14.99
#